data_AF-A0A8X6HPY7-F1
#
_entry.id   AF-A0A8X6HPY7-F1
#
_cell.length_a   1.000
_cell.length_b   1.000
_cell.length_c   1.000
_cell.angle_alpha   90.00
_cell.angle_beta   90.00
_cell.angle_gamma   90.00
#
_symmetry.space_group_name_H-M   'P 1'
#
loop_
_entity.id
_entity.type
_entity.pdbx_description
1 polymer ?
#
loop_
_entity_poly.entity_id
_entity_poly.type
_entity_poly.pdbx_seq_one_letter_code
_entity_poly.pdbx_strand_id
1 'polypeptide(L)' 'MELERVGPLLLAALVAVCYSNSLSCGFAYDDIAAIRDNRDLRPHTPLTSIFLNDFWGMPIKK' A
#
# COMPACT_ATOMS: atom_id res chain seq x y z
N MET A 1 10.83 14.95 28.75
CA MET A 1 10.14 13.69 29.11
C MET A 1 8.73 13.63 28.54
N GLU A 2 7.85 14.61 28.79
CA GLU A 2 6.49 14.58 28.22
C GLU A 2 6.45 14.89 26.71
N LEU A 3 7.24 15.86 26.22
CA LEU A 3 7.29 16.20 24.79
C LEU A 3 7.79 15.03 23.92
N GLU A 4 8.76 14.25 24.40
CA GLU A 4 9.23 13.03 23.71
C GLU A 4 8.14 11.95 23.63
N ARG A 5 7.22 11.93 24.61
CA ARG A 5 6.11 10.96 24.66
C ARG A 5 4.95 11.39 23.74
N VAL A 6 4.65 12.69 23.67
CA VAL A 6 3.52 13.21 22.86
C VAL A 6 3.93 13.67 21.46
N GLY A 7 5.20 13.99 21.25
CA GLY A 7 5.75 14.49 19.99
C GLY A 7 5.43 13.61 18.78
N PRO A 8 5.62 12.27 18.84
CA PRO A 8 5.26 11.38 17.75
C PRO A 8 3.77 11.41 17.39
N LEU A 9 2.89 11.53 18.39
CA LEU A 9 1.44 11.61 18.18
C LEU A 9 1.05 12.94 17.54
N LEU A 10 1.65 14.05 18.00
CA LEU A 10 1.44 15.37 17.40
C LEU A 10 1.93 15.40 15.95
N LEU A 11 3.08 14.80 15.66
CA LEU A 11 3.61 14.69 14.30
C LEU A 11 2.68 13.83 13.42
N ALA A 12 2.24 12.67 13.91
CA ALA A 12 1.31 11.83 13.17
C ALA A 12 -0.02 12.54 12.86
N ALA A 13 -0.57 13.27 13.84
CA ALA A 13 -1.77 14.07 13.65
C ALA A 13 -1.57 15.19 12.62
N LEU A 14 -0.44 15.91 12.70
CA LEU A 14 -0.09 16.95 11.73
C LEU A 14 0.04 16.39 10.31
N VAL A 15 0.75 15.28 10.14
CA VAL A 15 0.90 14.61 8.84
C VAL A 15 -0.46 14.15 8.31
N ALA A 16 -1.30 13.54 9.16
CA ALA A 16 -2.64 13.10 8.74
C ALA A 16 -3.51 14.28 8.27
N VAL A 17 -3.46 15.44 8.94
CA VAL A 17 -4.18 16.65 8.51
C VAL A 17 -3.62 17.17 7.18
N CYS A 18 -2.30 17.31 7.06
CA CYS A 18 -1.64 17.81 5.84
C CYS A 18 -1.96 16.98 4.60
N TYR A 19 -2.05 15.66 4.74
CA TYR A 19 -2.34 14.74 3.65
C TYR A 19 -3.81 14.31 3.58
N SER A 20 -4.70 14.87 4.41
CA SER A 20 -6.13 14.50 4.40
C SER A 20 -6.82 14.73 3.05
N ASN A 21 -6.35 15.73 2.30
CA ASN A 21 -6.83 16.03 0.94
C ASN A 21 -6.47 14.94 -0.08
N SER A 22 -5.51 14.06 0.20
CA SER A 22 -5.15 12.96 -0.71
C SER A 22 -6.06 11.75 -0.59
N LEU A 23 -6.89 11.66 0.46
CA LEU A 23 -7.78 10.51 0.70
C LEU A 23 -8.84 10.31 -0.40
N SER A 24 -9.16 11.38 -1.13
CA SER A 24 -10.10 11.33 -2.27
C SER A 24 -9.40 11.15 -3.62
N CYS A 25 -8.07 11.12 -3.65
CA CYS A 25 -7.33 10.86 -4.87
C CYS A 25 -7.46 9.38 -5.26
N GLY A 26 -7.36 9.10 -6.56
CA GLY A 26 -7.26 7.74 -7.06
C GLY A 26 -5.86 7.17 -6.88
N PHE A 27 -5.72 5.90 -7.23
CA PHE A 27 -4.43 5.21 -7.31
C PHE A 27 -3.49 5.88 -8.31
N ALA A 28 -2.20 5.94 -7.96
CA ALA A 28 -1.17 6.29 -8.92
C ALA A 28 -1.06 5.19 -10.00
N TYR A 29 -0.39 5.49 -11.10
CA TYR A 29 -0.34 4.59 -12.25
C TYR A 29 0.14 3.17 -11.90
N ASP A 30 1.17 3.06 -11.06
CA ASP A 30 1.73 1.77 -10.64
C ASP A 30 0.83 1.04 -9.64
N ASP A 31 0.18 1.76 -8.72
CA ASP A 31 -0.75 1.18 -7.74
C ASP A 31 -1.89 0.41 -8.42
N ILE A 32 -2.33 0.88 -9.60
CA ILE A 32 -3.33 0.21 -10.41
C ILE A 32 -2.88 -1.22 -10.76
N ALA A 33 -1.67 -1.37 -11.29
CA ALA A 33 -1.14 -2.68 -11.67
C ALA A 33 -0.89 -3.56 -10.45
N ALA A 34 -0.31 -3.00 -9.38
CA ALA A 34 0.10 -3.75 -8.20
C ALA A 34 -1.05 -4.15 -7.28
N ILE A 35 -2.12 -3.34 -7.19
CA ILE A 35 -3.22 -3.53 -6.23
C ILE A 35 -4.51 -3.88 -6.96
N ARG A 36 -4.98 -2.97 -7.84
CA ARG A 36 -6.30 -3.12 -8.45
C ARG A 36 -6.33 -4.31 -9.39
N ASP A 37 -5.33 -4.44 -10.26
CA ASP A 37 -5.33 -5.36 -11.39
C ASP A 37 -4.53 -6.64 -11.12
N ASN A 38 -3.72 -6.67 -10.07
CA ASN A 38 -2.92 -7.83 -9.67
C ASN A 38 -3.78 -9.08 -9.43
N ARG A 39 -3.46 -10.14 -10.18
CA ARG A 39 -4.21 -11.42 -10.18
C ARG A 39 -3.92 -12.26 -8.94
N ASP A 40 -2.82 -12.01 -8.25
CA ASP A 40 -2.46 -12.75 -7.03
C ASP A 40 -3.32 -12.35 -5.83
N LEU A 41 -3.93 -11.17 -5.89
CA LEU A 41 -4.81 -10.64 -4.85
C LEU A 41 -6.27 -11.11 -5.00
N ARG A 42 -6.54 -12.09 -5.87
CA ARG A 42 -7.90 -12.61 -6.08
C ARG A 42 -8.19 -13.79 -5.13
N PRO A 43 -9.41 -13.90 -4.57
CA PRO A 43 -9.75 -14.99 -3.65
C PRO A 43 -9.58 -16.40 -4.21
N HIS A 44 -9.63 -16.54 -5.54
CA HIS A 44 -9.49 -17.82 -6.24
C HIS A 44 -8.04 -18.13 -6.63
N THR A 45 -7.11 -17.18 -6.45
CA THR A 45 -5.69 -17.40 -6.74
C THR A 45 -5.01 -17.99 -5.51
N PRO A 46 -4.20 -19.06 -5.63
CA PRO A 46 -3.45 -19.59 -4.51
C PRO A 46 -2.50 -18.54 -3.92
N LEU A 47 -2.48 -18.42 -2.59
CA LEU A 47 -1.57 -17.48 -1.90
C LEU A 47 -0.09 -17.71 -2.23
N THR A 48 0.27 -18.94 -2.64
CA THR A 48 1.62 -19.26 -3.10
C THR A 48 2.04 -18.42 -4.31
N SER A 49 1.11 -17.95 -5.15
CA SER A 49 1.42 -17.11 -6.30
C SER A 49 2.11 -15.81 -5.91
N ILE A 50 1.76 -15.21 -4.76
CA ILE A 50 2.40 -13.99 -4.23
C ILE A 50 3.92 -14.17 -4.04
N PHE A 51 4.37 -15.40 -3.77
CA PHE A 51 5.80 -15.71 -3.57
C PHE A 51 6.52 -16.17 -4.85
N LEU A 52 5.79 -16.48 -5.92
CA LEU A 52 6.33 -17.03 -7.16
C LEU A 52 6.31 -16.02 -8.32
N ASN A 53 5.38 -15.07 -8.26
CA ASN A 53 5.27 -13.97 -9.19
C ASN A 53 6.02 -12.74 -8.65
N ASP A 54 6.28 -11.78 -9.54
CA ASP A 54 6.85 -10.50 -9.18
C ASP A 54 5.80 -9.57 -8.53
N PHE A 55 6.22 -8.36 -8.20
CA PHE A 55 5.37 -7.35 -7.56
C PHE A 55 4.07 -7.04 -8.33
N TRP A 56 4.08 -7.23 -9.66
CA TRP A 56 2.94 -6.95 -10.54
C TRP A 56 2.06 -8.17 -10.80
N GLY A 57 2.37 -9.31 -10.18
CA GLY A 57 1.66 -10.58 -10.40
C GLY A 57 2.06 -11.29 -11.69
N MET A 58 3.27 -11.05 -12.20
CA MET A 58 3.82 -11.73 -13.38
C MET A 58 4.76 -12.87 -12.98
N PRO A 59 4.70 -14.06 -13.62
CA PRO A 59 5.61 -15.16 -13.30
C PRO A 59 7.08 -14.80 -13.49
N ILE A 60 7.89 -14.97 -12.45
CA ILE A 60 9.34 -14.67 -12.48
C ILE A 60 10.10 -15.68 -13.35
N LYS A 61 9.60 -16.91 -13.42
CA LYS A 61 10.15 -17.98 -14.27
C LYS A 61 9.06 -18.44 -15.23
N LYS A 62 9.43 -18.57 -16.50
CA LYS A 62 8.59 -19.20 -17.53
C LYS A 62 8.69 -20.72 -17.45
#